data_AF-A0A8I6A2M8-F1
#
_entry.id   AF-A0A8I6A2M8-F1
#
_cell.length_a   1.000
_cell.length_b   1.000
_cell.length_c   1.000
_cell.angle_alpha   90.00
_cell.angle_beta   90.00
_cell.angle_gamma   90.00
#
_symmetry.space_group_name_H-M   'P 1'
#
loop_
_entity.id
_entity.type
_entity.pdbx_description
1 polymer ?
#
loop_
_entity_poly.entity_id
_entity_poly.type
_entity_poly.pdbx_seq_one_letter_code
_entity_poly.pdbx_strand_id
1 'polypeptide(L)'
;MDDDDIEPLEYETKDETEAALAPQSSEDTLYCEAEAAPSVEKEKPTREDSETDLEIEDTEKFFSIGQKELYLEACKLVGVVPVSYFIRNMEESCMNLNHHGLGPMGIKAIAITLVSNTTVLKLELEDNSIQEEGILSLMEMLHENYYLQELNVSDNNLGLEGARIISDFLQENNSSLWKLKLSGNKFKEECALLLCQALSSNYRIRSLNLSHNEFSDTAGEYLGQMLALNVGLQSLNLSWNHFNVRGAVALCNGLRTNVTLKKLDVSMNGFGNDGALALGDTLKLNSCLVYVDVSRNGITNEGASRISKGLENNECLQVLKLFLNPVSLEGAYSLILAIKRNPKSRMEDLDISNVLVSEQFVKVLDGVCAIHPQLDVVYKGLQGLSTKKTVSLETNPIKLIQNYTDQNKISVVEFFKSLNPSGLMTMPVGDFRKAIIQQTNIPINRYQARELIKKLEEKNGMVNFSSLI
;
A
#
# COMPACT_ATOMS: atom_id res chain seq x y z
N MET A 1 53.70 54.39 -0.82
CA MET A 1 52.40 55.07 -0.91
C MET A 1 51.35 53.97 -0.76
N ASP A 2 51.37 53.26 0.36
CA ASP A 2 51.03 53.71 1.73
C ASP A 2 49.54 54.04 1.77
N ASP A 3 48.73 53.58 2.71
CA ASP A 3 48.89 52.63 3.81
C ASP A 3 47.48 52.18 4.19
N ASP A 4 47.46 51.05 4.90
CA ASP A 4 46.40 50.63 5.81
C ASP A 4 45.88 51.80 6.68
N ASP A 5 44.59 51.79 7.03
CA ASP A 5 44.22 52.07 8.41
C ASP A 5 42.88 51.42 8.80
N ILE A 6 43.05 50.56 9.80
CA ILE A 6 42.10 49.83 10.62
C ILE A 6 41.62 50.78 11.73
N GLU A 7 40.37 50.68 12.19
CA GLU A 7 40.01 50.49 13.61
C GLU A 7 38.50 50.54 13.88
N PRO A 8 38.05 49.95 15.02
CA PRO A 8 36.80 49.19 15.12
C PRO A 8 35.77 49.84 16.06
N LEU A 9 34.57 49.26 16.11
CA LEU A 9 33.61 49.58 17.18
C LEU A 9 33.53 48.42 18.17
N GLU A 10 33.81 48.81 19.41
CA GLU A 10 33.94 48.06 20.65
C GLU A 10 32.61 47.70 21.33
N TYR A 11 32.65 46.55 22.01
CA TYR A 11 32.09 46.14 23.31
C TYR A 11 30.62 46.39 23.70
N GLU A 12 29.94 45.30 24.07
CA GLU A 12 29.47 44.98 25.44
C GLU A 12 28.82 43.57 25.43
N THR A 13 29.53 42.49 25.74
CA THR A 13 29.59 41.77 27.05
C THR A 13 28.34 41.80 27.93
N LYS A 14 27.74 40.60 28.11
CA LYS A 14 27.36 40.06 29.43
C LYS A 14 27.25 38.53 29.39
N ASP A 15 28.29 37.91 29.96
CA ASP A 15 28.26 36.70 30.82
C ASP A 15 27.02 36.69 31.74
N GLU A 16 26.42 35.59 32.20
CA GLU A 16 26.95 34.40 32.92
C GLU A 16 25.67 33.55 33.17
N THR A 17 25.60 32.21 33.12
CA THR A 17 26.14 31.26 34.11
C THR A 17 25.72 29.83 33.74
N GLU A 18 26.66 28.89 33.88
CA GLU A 18 26.45 27.45 33.96
C GLU A 18 25.72 27.03 35.25
N ALA A 19 24.92 25.96 35.18
CA ALA A 19 24.85 24.97 36.25
C ALA A 19 24.32 23.61 35.71
N ALA A 20 25.22 22.63 35.67
CA ALA A 20 24.90 21.21 35.60
C ALA A 20 24.22 20.74 36.90
N LEU A 21 23.39 19.68 36.83
CA LEU A 21 23.25 18.60 37.84
C LEU A 21 22.08 17.63 37.49
N ALA A 22 22.43 16.37 37.28
CA ALA A 22 21.67 15.15 37.68
C ALA A 22 22.70 14.26 38.42
N PRO A 23 22.37 13.15 39.14
CA PRO A 23 21.11 12.38 39.22
C PRO A 23 20.73 11.87 40.65
N GLN A 24 19.47 11.46 40.93
CA GLN A 24 19.03 10.46 41.96
C GLN A 24 17.58 10.04 41.62
N SER A 25 17.20 8.79 41.35
CA SER A 25 17.04 7.57 42.18
C SER A 25 16.08 7.70 43.38
N SER A 26 14.88 7.12 43.28
CA SER A 26 14.20 6.41 44.40
C SER A 26 13.01 5.62 43.87
N GLU A 27 13.06 4.32 44.12
CA GLU A 27 11.96 3.37 44.08
C GLU A 27 10.96 3.71 45.20
N ASP A 28 9.66 3.57 44.95
CA ASP A 28 8.72 3.23 46.02
C ASP A 28 7.57 2.40 45.45
N THR A 29 7.63 1.12 45.79
CA THR A 29 6.65 0.08 45.47
C THR A 29 5.82 -0.13 46.73
N LEU A 30 4.53 0.21 46.72
CA LEU A 30 3.63 -0.03 47.85
C LEU A 30 2.64 -1.14 47.50
N TYR A 31 3.01 -2.35 47.94
CA TYR A 31 2.12 -3.51 48.10
C TYR A 31 1.25 -3.30 49.34
N CYS A 32 -0.06 -3.52 49.21
CA CYS A 32 -0.96 -3.76 50.35
C CYS A 32 -1.69 -5.08 50.12
N GLU A 33 -1.21 -6.12 50.80
CA GLU A 33 -1.97 -7.33 51.12
C GLU A 33 -2.88 -7.04 52.33
N ALA A 34 -4.11 -7.54 52.32
CA ALA A 34 -4.85 -7.85 53.54
C ALA A 34 -5.90 -8.93 53.27
N GLU A 35 -5.73 -10.04 53.99
CA GLU A 35 -6.50 -11.28 53.97
C GLU A 35 -7.88 -11.17 54.62
N ALA A 36 -8.66 -12.24 54.40
CA ALA A 36 -10.04 -12.49 54.77
C ALA A 36 -10.29 -12.83 56.26
N ALA A 37 -11.55 -12.69 56.72
CA ALA A 37 -12.16 -13.44 57.82
C ALA A 37 -13.72 -13.27 57.78
N PRO A 38 -14.54 -14.03 58.55
CA PRO A 38 -14.86 -15.44 58.33
C PRO A 38 -16.39 -15.74 58.33
N SER A 39 -16.70 -17.02 58.10
CA SER A 39 -18.01 -17.70 58.07
C SER A 39 -18.77 -17.79 59.40
N VAL A 40 -20.11 -17.70 59.36
CA VAL A 40 -21.02 -18.14 60.45
C VAL A 40 -22.21 -18.91 59.87
N GLU A 41 -22.53 -20.06 60.48
CA GLU A 41 -23.62 -20.99 60.10
C GLU A 41 -24.98 -20.65 60.75
N LYS A 42 -26.03 -20.85 59.96
CA LYS A 42 -27.41 -21.37 60.19
C LYS A 42 -28.17 -21.10 61.51
N GLU A 43 -29.40 -20.60 61.35
CA GLU A 43 -30.60 -21.17 62.00
C GLU A 43 -31.88 -20.89 61.19
N LYS A 44 -32.83 -21.84 61.20
CA LYS A 44 -34.14 -21.82 60.52
C LYS A 44 -35.25 -21.58 61.56
N PRO A 45 -36.39 -20.98 61.19
CA PRO A 45 -37.64 -21.72 61.38
C PRO A 45 -38.65 -21.63 60.22
N THR A 46 -39.49 -22.67 60.18
CA THR A 46 -40.76 -22.92 59.45
C THR A 46 -41.86 -21.87 59.75
N ARG A 47 -42.95 -21.60 59.01
CA ARG A 47 -43.72 -22.22 57.90
C ARG A 47 -44.82 -21.21 57.44
N GLU A 48 -45.57 -21.55 56.40
CA GLU A 48 -46.90 -21.04 55.93
C GLU A 48 -46.94 -20.12 54.69
N ASP A 49 -47.02 -20.80 53.54
CA ASP A 49 -48.10 -20.74 52.54
C ASP A 49 -48.69 -19.37 52.13
N SER A 50 -48.37 -18.96 50.90
CA SER A 50 -49.29 -18.23 50.03
C SER A 50 -48.89 -18.51 48.57
N GLU A 51 -49.68 -19.36 47.92
CA GLU A 51 -49.66 -19.63 46.49
C GLU A 51 -49.89 -18.33 45.71
N THR A 52 -48.87 -17.88 44.99
CA THR A 52 -49.05 -17.10 43.76
C THR A 52 -48.03 -17.61 42.75
N ASP A 53 -48.42 -18.64 42.00
CA ASP A 53 -47.79 -18.98 40.72
C ASP A 53 -48.08 -17.85 39.72
N LEU A 54 -47.32 -16.77 39.83
CA LEU A 54 -46.93 -15.99 38.67
C LEU A 54 -45.64 -16.64 38.19
N GLU A 55 -45.77 -17.53 37.20
CA GLU A 55 -44.66 -17.94 36.36
C GLU A 55 -44.04 -16.66 35.81
N ILE A 56 -42.95 -16.22 36.45
CA ILE A 56 -41.99 -15.31 35.84
C ILE A 56 -41.42 -16.13 34.70
N GLU A 57 -41.98 -15.97 33.50
CA GLU A 57 -41.38 -16.46 32.27
C GLU A 57 -39.91 -16.03 32.30
N ASP A 58 -39.05 -17.04 32.33
CA ASP A 58 -37.60 -16.95 32.32
C ASP A 58 -37.10 -15.75 31.50
N THR A 59 -36.69 -14.69 32.20
CA THR A 59 -35.93 -13.57 31.62
C THR A 59 -34.48 -13.96 31.29
N GLU A 60 -34.16 -15.26 31.31
CA GLU A 60 -32.89 -15.84 30.88
C GLU A 60 -32.94 -16.43 29.45
N LYS A 61 -33.91 -16.00 28.64
CA LYS A 61 -33.90 -16.16 27.17
C LYS A 61 -33.48 -14.87 26.46
N PHE A 62 -32.48 -14.14 26.96
CA PHE A 62 -31.64 -13.35 26.06
C PHE A 62 -30.75 -14.34 25.30
N PHE A 63 -31.37 -15.05 24.36
CA PHE A 63 -30.66 -15.79 23.34
C PHE A 63 -29.59 -14.84 22.78
N SER A 64 -28.34 -15.28 22.77
CA SER A 64 -27.37 -14.76 21.82
C SER A 64 -28.01 -14.98 20.45
N ILE A 65 -28.70 -13.96 19.93
CA ILE A 65 -29.27 -14.01 18.58
C ILE A 65 -28.08 -14.33 17.69
N GLY A 66 -28.11 -15.48 17.03
CA GLY A 66 -27.04 -15.86 16.12
C GLY A 66 -26.90 -14.76 15.06
N GLN A 67 -25.68 -14.52 14.58
CA GLN A 67 -25.45 -13.42 13.65
C GLN A 67 -26.34 -13.52 12.39
N LYS A 68 -26.70 -14.74 11.99
CA LYS A 68 -27.68 -15.02 10.94
C LYS A 68 -29.06 -14.48 11.28
N GLU A 69 -29.59 -14.79 12.47
CA GLU A 69 -30.89 -14.29 12.92
C GLU A 69 -30.88 -12.76 13.01
N LEU A 70 -29.79 -12.17 13.50
CA LEU A 70 -29.61 -10.72 13.54
C LEU A 70 -29.68 -10.10 12.14
N TYR A 71 -28.99 -10.69 11.16
CA TYR A 71 -29.05 -10.23 9.77
C TYR A 71 -30.44 -10.34 9.16
N LEU A 72 -31.13 -11.47 9.40
CA LEU A 72 -32.48 -11.67 8.88
C LEU A 72 -33.47 -10.65 9.48
N GLU A 73 -33.36 -10.33 10.76
CA GLU A 73 -34.16 -9.27 11.39
C GLU A 73 -33.78 -7.87 10.88
N ALA A 74 -32.49 -7.59 10.70
CA ALA A 74 -32.03 -6.33 10.12
C ALA A 74 -32.57 -6.13 8.69
N CYS A 75 -32.57 -7.19 7.87
CA CYS A 75 -33.15 -7.16 6.53
C CYS A 75 -34.66 -6.89 6.55
N LYS A 76 -35.40 -7.52 7.47
CA LYS A 76 -36.85 -7.24 7.64
C LYS A 76 -37.08 -5.80 8.05
N LEU A 77 -36.29 -5.28 9.00
CA LEU A 77 -36.42 -3.92 9.52
C LEU A 77 -36.23 -2.86 8.44
N VAL A 78 -35.23 -3.04 7.55
CA VAL A 78 -34.93 -2.09 6.48
C VAL A 78 -35.60 -2.43 5.14
N GLY A 79 -36.43 -3.49 5.10
CA GLY A 79 -37.25 -3.84 3.94
C GLY A 79 -36.47 -4.39 2.74
N VAL A 80 -35.39 -5.15 2.96
CA VAL A 80 -34.54 -5.70 1.89
C VAL A 80 -34.54 -7.23 1.89
N VAL A 81 -34.26 -7.81 0.73
CA VAL A 81 -34.11 -9.26 0.59
C VAL A 81 -32.73 -9.69 1.13
N PRO A 82 -32.66 -10.65 2.07
CA PRO A 82 -31.39 -11.11 2.61
C PRO A 82 -30.46 -11.72 1.55
N VAL A 83 -29.18 -11.35 1.60
CA VAL A 83 -28.16 -11.90 0.72
C VAL A 83 -27.69 -13.24 1.26
N SER A 84 -28.06 -14.32 0.56
CA SER A 84 -27.70 -15.68 0.98
C SER A 84 -26.19 -15.92 1.07
N TYR A 85 -25.39 -15.24 0.24
CA TYR A 85 -23.94 -15.32 0.29
C TYR A 85 -23.39 -14.77 1.62
N PHE A 86 -23.86 -13.60 2.06
CA PHE A 86 -23.45 -13.01 3.34
C PHE A 86 -23.70 -13.97 4.51
N ILE A 87 -24.89 -14.59 4.56
CA ILE A 87 -25.24 -15.56 5.61
C ILE A 87 -24.30 -16.76 5.63
N ARG A 88 -23.89 -17.25 4.46
CA ARG A 88 -23.04 -18.46 4.35
C ARG A 88 -21.58 -18.19 4.67
N ASN A 89 -21.14 -16.93 4.62
CA ASN A 89 -19.74 -16.57 4.67
C ASN A 89 -19.40 -15.60 5.81
N MET A 90 -20.33 -15.28 6.71
CA MET A 90 -20.11 -14.31 7.79
C MET A 90 -19.08 -14.74 8.84
N GLU A 91 -18.69 -16.01 8.84
CA GLU A 91 -17.63 -16.56 9.68
C GLU A 91 -16.25 -16.49 9.00
N GLU A 92 -16.19 -16.14 7.72
CA GLU A 92 -14.94 -16.00 6.97
C GLU A 92 -14.26 -14.66 7.26
N SER A 93 -12.92 -14.66 7.23
CA SER A 93 -12.14 -13.43 7.44
C SER A 93 -12.28 -12.39 6.33
N CYS A 94 -12.69 -12.83 5.13
CA CYS A 94 -12.87 -11.99 3.96
C CYS A 94 -14.29 -12.15 3.41
N MET A 95 -15.11 -11.12 3.58
CA MET A 95 -16.44 -11.03 3.01
C MET A 95 -16.38 -10.28 1.68
N ASN A 96 -16.61 -10.98 0.56
CA ASN A 96 -16.68 -10.37 -0.76
C ASN A 96 -18.14 -10.32 -1.25
N LEU A 97 -18.65 -9.10 -1.37
CA LEU A 97 -20.00 -8.79 -1.82
C LEU A 97 -19.98 -7.80 -3.00
N ASN A 98 -18.90 -7.78 -3.80
CA ASN A 98 -18.81 -6.93 -4.98
C ASN A 98 -19.93 -7.22 -5.99
N HIS A 99 -20.46 -6.21 -6.67
CA HIS A 99 -21.43 -6.34 -7.78
C HIS A 99 -22.76 -7.01 -7.39
N HIS A 100 -23.22 -6.87 -6.13
CA HIS A 100 -24.47 -7.46 -5.65
C HIS A 100 -25.67 -6.50 -5.73
N GLY A 101 -25.46 -5.22 -6.08
CA GLY A 101 -26.53 -4.24 -6.18
C GLY A 101 -27.28 -4.01 -4.86
N LEU A 102 -26.56 -4.06 -3.73
CA LEU A 102 -27.16 -4.04 -2.38
C LEU A 102 -27.95 -2.76 -2.10
N GLY A 103 -27.52 -1.64 -2.67
CA GLY A 103 -28.06 -0.32 -2.38
C GLY A 103 -27.84 0.12 -0.93
N PRO A 104 -28.24 1.34 -0.57
CA PRO A 104 -27.97 1.90 0.75
C PRO A 104 -28.60 1.08 1.89
N MET A 105 -29.81 0.56 1.68
CA MET A 105 -30.53 -0.22 2.70
C MET A 105 -29.97 -1.63 2.87
N GLY A 106 -29.53 -2.28 1.78
CA GLY A 106 -28.87 -3.59 1.88
C GLY A 106 -27.58 -3.50 2.69
N ILE A 107 -26.81 -2.44 2.47
CA ILE A 107 -25.61 -2.13 3.26
C ILE A 107 -25.95 -1.84 4.71
N LYS A 108 -27.01 -1.07 4.97
CA LYS A 108 -27.45 -0.81 6.34
C LYS A 108 -27.75 -2.09 7.12
N ALA A 109 -28.43 -3.07 6.50
CA ALA A 109 -28.67 -4.37 7.12
C ALA A 109 -27.37 -5.13 7.44
N ILE A 110 -26.41 -5.11 6.51
CA ILE A 110 -25.09 -5.71 6.71
C ILE A 110 -24.33 -4.99 7.82
N ALA A 111 -24.31 -3.67 7.82
CA ALA A 111 -23.64 -2.82 8.82
C ALA A 111 -24.17 -3.13 10.22
N ILE A 112 -25.49 -3.19 10.43
CA ILE A 112 -26.10 -3.57 11.71
C ILE A 112 -25.57 -4.92 12.21
N THR A 113 -25.43 -5.89 11.31
CA THR A 113 -24.93 -7.22 11.66
C THR A 113 -23.43 -7.22 11.98
N LEU A 114 -22.66 -6.37 11.29
CA LEU A 114 -21.22 -6.31 11.44
C LEU A 114 -20.76 -5.54 12.68
N VAL A 115 -21.63 -4.76 13.36
CA VAL A 115 -21.29 -4.04 14.60
C VAL A 115 -20.59 -4.95 15.62
N SER A 116 -21.14 -6.14 15.87
CA SER A 116 -20.60 -7.12 16.82
C SER A 116 -19.84 -8.28 16.17
N ASN A 117 -19.63 -8.23 14.85
CA ASN A 117 -18.92 -9.28 14.14
C ASN A 117 -17.41 -9.17 14.35
N THR A 118 -16.79 -10.24 14.83
CA THR A 118 -15.36 -10.30 15.15
C THR A 118 -14.54 -11.10 14.14
N THR A 119 -15.20 -11.72 13.16
CA THR A 119 -14.59 -12.65 12.20
C THR A 119 -14.16 -11.95 10.92
N VAL A 120 -15.00 -11.06 10.37
CA VAL A 120 -14.75 -10.36 9.11
C VAL A 120 -13.71 -9.26 9.34
N LEU A 121 -12.49 -9.50 8.84
CA LEU A 121 -11.39 -8.54 8.88
C LEU A 121 -11.30 -7.72 7.59
N LYS A 122 -11.90 -8.23 6.51
CA LYS A 122 -11.87 -7.62 5.18
C LYS A 122 -13.25 -7.65 4.53
N LEU A 123 -13.72 -6.48 4.11
CA LEU A 123 -15.03 -6.30 3.48
C LEU A 123 -14.87 -5.66 2.10
N GLU A 124 -15.26 -6.39 1.06
CA GLU A 124 -15.26 -5.92 -0.32
C GLU A 124 -16.71 -5.66 -0.77
N LEU A 125 -17.03 -4.40 -1.07
CA LEU A 125 -18.36 -3.91 -1.44
C LEU A 125 -18.33 -3.06 -2.72
N GLU A 126 -17.38 -3.32 -3.61
CA GLU A 126 -17.25 -2.61 -4.88
C GLU A 126 -18.52 -2.72 -5.72
N ASP A 127 -18.95 -1.62 -6.34
CA ASP A 127 -20.08 -1.57 -7.28
C ASP A 127 -21.38 -2.16 -6.70
N ASN A 128 -21.88 -1.52 -5.63
CA ASN A 128 -23.11 -1.89 -4.93
C ASN A 128 -24.12 -0.74 -4.81
N SER A 129 -23.86 0.41 -5.45
CA SER A 129 -24.69 1.61 -5.33
C SER A 129 -24.94 2.03 -3.88
N ILE A 130 -23.89 1.98 -3.04
CA ILE A 130 -23.97 2.27 -1.59
C ILE A 130 -24.48 3.69 -1.32
N GLN A 131 -24.06 4.68 -2.12
CA GLN A 131 -24.39 6.10 -1.95
C GLN A 131 -24.01 6.65 -0.56
N GLU A 132 -24.33 7.91 -0.29
CA GLU A 132 -24.01 8.60 0.96
C GLU A 132 -24.68 7.97 2.19
N GLU A 133 -25.90 7.44 2.09
CA GLU A 133 -26.61 6.88 3.26
C GLU A 133 -26.06 5.50 3.65
N GLY A 134 -25.64 4.71 2.66
CA GLY A 134 -25.02 3.41 2.91
C GLY A 134 -23.63 3.55 3.53
N ILE A 135 -22.84 4.54 3.09
CA ILE A 135 -21.50 4.78 3.67
C ILE A 135 -21.60 5.35 5.08
N LEU A 136 -22.62 6.19 5.36
CA LEU A 136 -22.92 6.62 6.73
C LEU A 136 -23.12 5.42 7.66
N SER A 137 -23.97 4.47 7.25
CA SER A 137 -24.22 3.26 8.03
C SER A 137 -22.95 2.43 8.25
N LEU A 138 -22.04 2.39 7.28
CA LEU A 138 -20.75 1.69 7.42
C LEU A 138 -19.79 2.41 8.37
N MET A 139 -19.70 3.75 8.32
CA MET A 139 -18.85 4.51 9.23
C MET A 139 -19.37 4.42 10.66
N GLU A 140 -20.68 4.52 10.86
CA GLU A 140 -21.33 4.30 12.17
C GLU A 140 -20.98 2.92 12.74
N MET A 141 -21.04 1.88 11.92
CA MET A 141 -20.64 0.53 12.33
C MET A 141 -19.15 0.45 12.68
N LEU A 142 -18.27 1.12 11.93
CA LEU A 142 -16.83 1.13 12.16
C LEU A 142 -16.38 1.88 13.42
N HIS A 143 -17.22 2.72 14.02
CA HIS A 143 -16.93 3.31 15.33
C HIS A 143 -16.99 2.27 16.46
N GLU A 144 -17.86 1.27 16.32
CA GLU A 144 -18.06 0.20 17.29
C GLU A 144 -17.28 -1.08 16.93
N ASN A 145 -17.03 -1.31 15.63
CA ASN A 145 -16.30 -2.48 15.16
C ASN A 145 -14.78 -2.24 15.14
N TYR A 146 -14.07 -2.93 16.04
CA TYR A 146 -12.62 -2.85 16.17
C TYR A 146 -11.85 -3.97 15.44
N TYR A 147 -12.54 -4.78 14.63
CA TYR A 147 -11.94 -5.95 13.97
C TYR A 147 -11.75 -5.74 12.45
N LEU A 148 -12.60 -4.93 11.81
CA LEU A 148 -12.54 -4.70 10.37
C LEU A 148 -11.34 -3.83 9.98
N GLN A 149 -10.40 -4.43 9.25
CA GLN A 149 -9.09 -3.86 8.93
C GLN A 149 -8.98 -3.35 7.48
N GLU A 150 -9.69 -3.99 6.54
CA GLU A 150 -9.71 -3.60 5.13
C GLU A 150 -11.14 -3.37 4.63
N LEU A 151 -11.37 -2.21 4.00
CA LEU A 151 -12.66 -1.85 3.41
C LEU A 151 -12.48 -1.41 1.96
N ASN A 152 -13.27 -1.99 1.05
CA ASN A 152 -13.41 -1.51 -0.31
C ASN A 152 -14.86 -1.09 -0.57
N VAL A 153 -15.05 0.20 -0.84
CA VAL A 153 -16.31 0.81 -1.26
C VAL A 153 -16.13 1.54 -2.59
N SER A 154 -15.27 1.02 -3.47
CA SER A 154 -15.05 1.60 -4.80
C SER A 154 -16.30 1.50 -5.68
N ASP A 155 -16.45 2.41 -6.63
CA ASP A 155 -17.52 2.43 -7.63
C ASP A 155 -18.93 2.46 -7.01
N ASN A 156 -19.13 3.28 -5.98
CA ASN A 156 -20.38 3.32 -5.20
C ASN A 156 -21.10 4.66 -5.18
N ASN A 157 -20.66 5.60 -6.02
CA ASN A 157 -21.29 6.91 -6.19
C ASN A 157 -21.46 7.67 -4.85
N LEU A 158 -20.41 7.69 -4.02
CA LEU A 158 -20.47 8.33 -2.71
C LEU A 158 -20.58 9.87 -2.77
N GLY A 159 -20.00 10.49 -3.80
CA GLY A 159 -20.06 11.94 -4.00
C GLY A 159 -19.45 12.75 -2.86
N LEU A 160 -19.79 14.04 -2.80
CA LEU A 160 -19.23 14.98 -1.81
C LEU A 160 -19.66 14.64 -0.38
N GLU A 161 -20.92 14.26 -0.19
CA GLU A 161 -21.46 13.95 1.14
C GLU A 161 -20.82 12.69 1.71
N GLY A 162 -20.67 11.63 0.91
CA GLY A 162 -19.93 10.45 1.33
C GLY A 162 -18.45 10.74 1.62
N ALA A 163 -17.81 11.65 0.87
CA ALA A 163 -16.43 12.09 1.17
C ALA A 163 -16.34 12.83 2.52
N ARG A 164 -17.35 13.66 2.87
CA ARG A 164 -17.43 14.33 4.17
C ARG A 164 -17.54 13.31 5.31
N ILE A 165 -18.48 12.39 5.21
CA ILE A 165 -18.69 11.30 6.19
C ILE A 165 -17.40 10.50 6.42
N ILE A 166 -16.71 10.11 5.34
CA ILE A 166 -15.42 9.40 5.43
C ILE A 166 -14.35 10.28 6.08
N SER A 167 -14.30 11.57 5.74
CA SER A 167 -13.30 12.49 6.27
C SER A 167 -13.48 12.73 7.77
N ASP A 168 -14.71 12.84 8.24
CA ASP A 168 -15.01 12.97 9.68
C ASP A 168 -14.59 11.71 10.43
N PHE A 169 -14.96 10.53 9.92
CA PHE A 169 -14.51 9.24 10.48
C PHE A 169 -12.97 9.11 10.53
N LEU A 170 -12.26 9.52 9.47
CA LEU A 170 -10.80 9.43 9.42
C LEU A 170 -10.10 10.37 10.41
N GLN A 171 -10.70 11.51 10.76
CA GLN A 171 -10.12 12.45 11.73
C GLN A 171 -10.05 11.88 13.14
N GLU A 172 -10.98 11.00 13.50
CA GLU A 172 -11.07 10.45 14.86
C GLU A 172 -9.95 9.48 15.22
N ASN A 173 -9.31 8.85 14.23
CA ASN A 173 -8.18 7.93 14.43
C ASN A 173 -8.44 6.77 15.42
N ASN A 174 -9.70 6.41 15.67
CA ASN A 174 -10.08 5.36 16.63
C ASN A 174 -10.25 3.98 15.98
N SER A 175 -10.51 3.91 14.68
CA SER A 175 -10.75 2.66 13.97
C SER A 175 -9.50 1.76 13.83
N SER A 176 -9.75 0.46 13.65
CA SER A 176 -8.75 -0.57 13.30
C SER A 176 -8.43 -0.60 11.80
N LEU A 177 -9.18 0.14 10.99
CA LEU A 177 -9.02 0.20 9.54
C LEU A 177 -7.64 0.75 9.16
N TRP A 178 -6.86 -0.03 8.42
CA TRP A 178 -5.55 0.39 7.89
C TRP A 178 -5.52 0.47 6.36
N LYS A 179 -6.51 -0.13 5.68
CA LYS A 179 -6.62 -0.11 4.22
C LYS A 179 -8.02 0.27 3.77
N LEU A 180 -8.08 1.29 2.93
CA LEU A 180 -9.32 1.84 2.41
C LEU A 180 -9.23 2.02 0.89
N LYS A 181 -10.22 1.50 0.16
CA LYS A 181 -10.36 1.73 -1.28
C LYS A 181 -11.64 2.52 -1.58
N LEU A 182 -11.45 3.66 -2.22
CA LEU A 182 -12.48 4.64 -2.59
C LEU A 182 -12.41 4.98 -4.09
N SER A 183 -11.92 4.06 -4.91
CA SER A 183 -11.80 4.28 -6.35
C SER A 183 -13.16 4.53 -6.98
N GLY A 184 -13.28 5.34 -8.04
CA GLY A 184 -14.53 5.39 -8.81
C GLY A 184 -15.75 6.01 -8.11
N ASN A 185 -15.55 6.88 -7.12
CA ASN A 185 -16.64 7.44 -6.32
C ASN A 185 -17.07 8.86 -6.73
N LYS A 186 -16.61 9.33 -7.90
CA LYS A 186 -16.89 10.67 -8.45
C LYS A 186 -16.44 11.80 -7.52
N PHE A 187 -15.34 11.59 -6.80
CA PHE A 187 -14.78 12.63 -5.96
C PHE A 187 -14.13 13.72 -6.80
N LYS A 188 -14.49 14.97 -6.50
CA LYS A 188 -13.99 16.18 -7.17
C LYS A 188 -13.07 16.97 -6.24
N GLU A 189 -12.68 18.18 -6.65
CA GLU A 189 -11.74 19.02 -5.91
C GLU A 189 -12.17 19.30 -4.46
N GLU A 190 -13.46 19.51 -4.20
CA GLU A 190 -13.96 19.77 -2.84
C GLU A 190 -13.83 18.54 -1.93
N CYS A 191 -13.97 17.35 -2.51
CA CYS A 191 -13.76 16.09 -1.79
C CYS A 191 -12.28 15.92 -1.41
N ALA A 192 -11.36 16.33 -2.30
CA ALA A 192 -9.92 16.26 -2.02
C ALA A 192 -9.55 17.09 -0.80
N LEU A 193 -10.11 18.30 -0.67
CA LEU A 193 -9.83 19.18 0.46
C LEU A 193 -10.21 18.50 1.79
N LEU A 194 -11.43 17.95 1.89
CA LEU A 194 -11.93 17.27 3.09
C LEU A 194 -11.06 16.05 3.44
N LEU A 195 -10.81 15.19 2.45
CA LEU A 195 -10.00 13.98 2.64
C LEU A 195 -8.56 14.34 3.02
N CYS A 196 -7.97 15.37 2.42
CA CYS A 196 -6.61 15.80 2.72
C CYS A 196 -6.48 16.39 4.12
N GLN A 197 -7.47 17.16 4.58
CA GLN A 197 -7.51 17.68 5.95
C GLN A 197 -7.55 16.52 6.97
N ALA A 198 -8.42 15.54 6.75
CA ALA A 198 -8.51 14.36 7.59
C ALA A 198 -7.24 13.50 7.57
N LEU A 199 -6.69 13.26 6.38
CA LEU A 199 -5.50 12.43 6.22
C LEU A 199 -4.22 13.09 6.73
N SER A 200 -4.15 14.42 6.82
CA SER A 200 -2.94 15.10 7.30
C SER A 200 -2.56 14.71 8.73
N SER A 201 -3.55 14.45 9.59
CA SER A 201 -3.35 13.95 10.96
C SER A 201 -3.58 12.44 11.10
N ASN A 202 -4.13 11.77 10.09
CA ASN A 202 -4.38 10.34 10.16
C ASN A 202 -3.10 9.49 10.02
N TYR A 203 -2.82 8.69 11.04
CA TYR A 203 -1.66 7.79 11.07
C TYR A 203 -2.04 6.30 11.01
N ARG A 204 -3.34 5.98 10.94
CA ARG A 204 -3.87 4.61 10.93
C ARG A 204 -3.90 4.02 9.52
N ILE A 205 -4.40 4.79 8.56
CA ILE A 205 -4.46 4.35 7.16
C ILE A 205 -3.04 4.26 6.61
N ARG A 206 -2.67 3.04 6.20
CA ARG A 206 -1.38 2.73 5.57
C ARG A 206 -1.53 2.54 4.06
N SER A 207 -2.69 2.10 3.59
CA SER A 207 -2.97 1.88 2.17
C SER A 207 -4.27 2.55 1.75
N LEU A 208 -4.17 3.52 0.83
CA LEU A 208 -5.32 4.25 0.31
C LEU A 208 -5.38 4.15 -1.21
N ASN A 209 -6.55 3.77 -1.72
CA ASN A 209 -6.85 3.86 -3.15
C ASN A 209 -7.89 4.95 -3.42
N LEU A 210 -7.49 5.95 -4.18
CA LEU A 210 -8.26 7.11 -4.62
C LEU A 210 -8.30 7.22 -6.16
N SER A 211 -7.95 6.16 -6.89
CA SER A 211 -7.93 6.12 -8.35
C SER A 211 -9.30 6.37 -8.98
N HIS A 212 -9.34 6.68 -10.27
CA HIS A 212 -10.58 6.80 -11.04
C HIS A 212 -11.60 7.79 -10.43
N ASN A 213 -11.12 8.90 -9.88
CA ASN A 213 -11.97 10.01 -9.45
C ASN A 213 -11.73 11.23 -10.36
N GLU A 214 -12.33 12.37 -10.04
CA GLU A 214 -12.34 13.59 -10.85
C GLU A 214 -11.65 14.75 -10.11
N PHE A 215 -10.54 14.46 -9.41
CA PHE A 215 -9.90 15.41 -8.51
C PHE A 215 -9.37 16.69 -9.16
N SER A 216 -8.93 16.63 -10.42
CA SER A 216 -8.33 17.75 -11.17
C SER A 216 -6.99 18.26 -10.59
N ASP A 217 -6.45 19.36 -11.13
CA ASP A 217 -5.13 19.87 -10.76
C ASP A 217 -5.10 20.59 -9.41
N THR A 218 -6.16 21.31 -9.03
CA THR A 218 -6.29 21.97 -7.70
C THR A 218 -6.13 20.97 -6.56
N ALA A 219 -6.72 19.78 -6.69
CA ALA A 219 -6.59 18.73 -5.69
C ALA A 219 -5.15 18.22 -5.51
N GLY A 220 -4.31 18.33 -6.54
CA GLY A 220 -2.88 18.00 -6.44
C GLY A 220 -2.14 18.88 -5.44
N GLU A 221 -2.58 20.13 -5.24
CA GLU A 221 -2.02 21.03 -4.24
C GLU A 221 -2.38 20.59 -2.81
N TYR A 222 -3.65 20.24 -2.57
CA TYR A 222 -4.08 19.72 -1.28
C TYR A 222 -3.41 18.39 -0.94
N LEU A 223 -3.31 17.48 -1.91
CA LEU A 223 -2.63 16.20 -1.73
C LEU A 223 -1.13 16.38 -1.50
N GLY A 224 -0.47 17.32 -2.19
CA GLY A 224 0.92 17.67 -1.93
C GLY A 224 1.15 18.14 -0.50
N GLN A 225 0.32 19.05 0.00
CA GLN A 225 0.39 19.52 1.39
C GLN A 225 0.15 18.39 2.40
N MET A 226 -0.88 17.56 2.17
CA MET A 226 -1.17 16.41 3.02
C MET A 226 -0.02 15.41 3.04
N LEU A 227 0.57 15.09 1.89
CA LEU A 227 1.72 14.17 1.81
C LEU A 227 2.94 14.70 2.57
N ALA A 228 3.15 16.02 2.60
CA ALA A 228 4.25 16.60 3.37
C ALA A 228 4.09 16.39 4.89
N LEU A 229 2.85 16.32 5.38
CA LEU A 229 2.51 16.21 6.80
C LEU A 229 2.24 14.77 7.25
N ASN A 230 1.69 13.94 6.37
CA ASN A 230 1.20 12.63 6.72
C ASN A 230 2.34 11.66 7.08
N VAL A 231 2.20 11.03 8.25
CA VAL A 231 3.15 10.02 8.78
C VAL A 231 2.56 8.60 8.80
N GLY A 232 1.38 8.43 8.21
CA GLY A 232 0.61 7.19 8.17
C GLY A 232 0.85 6.36 6.91
N LEU A 233 0.56 6.98 5.77
CA LEU A 233 0.43 6.35 4.47
C LEU A 233 1.75 5.75 3.98
N GLN A 234 1.66 4.51 3.51
CA GLN A 234 2.74 3.74 2.92
C GLN A 234 2.46 3.40 1.45
N SER A 235 1.19 3.29 1.07
CA SER A 235 0.75 3.03 -0.29
C SER A 235 -0.38 3.95 -0.67
N LEU A 236 -0.23 4.66 -1.79
CA LEU A 236 -1.22 5.59 -2.31
C LEU A 236 -1.40 5.37 -3.80
N ASN A 237 -2.64 5.09 -4.21
CA ASN A 237 -3.02 5.05 -5.61
C ASN A 237 -3.91 6.25 -5.94
N LEU A 238 -3.46 7.05 -6.90
CA LEU A 238 -4.03 8.29 -7.39
C LEU A 238 -4.20 8.25 -8.93
N SER A 239 -4.12 7.07 -9.56
CA SER A 239 -4.21 6.97 -11.01
C SER A 239 -5.56 7.44 -11.55
N TRP A 240 -5.56 7.97 -12.78
CA TRP A 240 -6.79 8.44 -13.46
C TRP A 240 -7.58 9.48 -12.65
N ASN A 241 -6.96 10.64 -12.38
CA ASN A 241 -7.56 11.74 -11.61
C ASN A 241 -7.38 13.13 -12.24
N HIS A 242 -6.76 13.21 -13.42
CA HIS A 242 -6.58 14.45 -14.19
C HIS A 242 -5.78 15.56 -13.45
N PHE A 243 -4.75 15.20 -12.67
CA PHE A 243 -3.91 16.19 -11.97
C PHE A 243 -3.17 17.19 -12.89
N ASN A 244 -2.94 16.81 -14.15
CA ASN A 244 -2.18 17.58 -15.12
C ASN A 244 -0.80 18.00 -14.57
N VAL A 245 -0.16 18.97 -15.23
CA VAL A 245 1.19 19.43 -14.86
C VAL A 245 1.21 20.11 -13.49
N ARG A 246 0.26 20.99 -13.20
CA ARG A 246 0.25 21.78 -11.95
C ARG A 246 0.10 20.88 -10.72
N GLY A 247 -0.89 19.99 -10.73
CA GLY A 247 -1.12 19.04 -9.64
C GLY A 247 0.06 18.07 -9.48
N ALA A 248 0.68 17.63 -10.58
CA ALA A 248 1.87 16.78 -10.54
C ALA A 248 3.06 17.44 -9.83
N VAL A 249 3.34 18.71 -10.13
CA VAL A 249 4.41 19.47 -9.48
C VAL A 249 4.14 19.62 -7.98
N ALA A 250 2.90 19.93 -7.61
CA ALA A 250 2.53 20.09 -6.21
C ALA A 250 2.64 18.77 -5.41
N LEU A 251 2.15 17.66 -5.97
CA LEU A 251 2.33 16.31 -5.41
C LEU A 251 3.82 16.00 -5.19
N CYS A 252 4.66 16.26 -6.20
CA CYS A 252 6.10 16.01 -6.11
C CYS A 252 6.76 16.85 -5.01
N ASN A 253 6.35 18.11 -4.83
CA ASN A 253 6.89 18.97 -3.77
C ASN A 253 6.59 18.41 -2.38
N GLY A 254 5.37 17.92 -2.13
CA GLY A 254 5.02 17.26 -0.86
C GLY A 254 5.82 15.99 -0.61
N LEU A 255 6.02 15.18 -1.66
CA LEU A 255 6.79 13.95 -1.59
C LEU A 255 8.27 14.17 -1.26
N ARG A 256 8.84 15.37 -1.48
CA ARG A 256 10.25 15.64 -1.14
C ARG A 256 10.54 15.43 0.33
N THR A 257 9.61 15.81 1.20
CA THR A 257 9.76 15.73 2.66
C THR A 257 9.05 14.53 3.28
N ASN A 258 8.21 13.81 2.51
CA ASN A 258 7.52 12.63 3.02
C ASN A 258 8.50 11.48 3.28
N VAL A 259 8.44 10.92 4.49
CA VAL A 259 9.35 9.86 4.96
C VAL A 259 8.67 8.50 5.17
N THR A 260 7.41 8.34 4.75
CA THR A 260 6.60 7.16 5.04
C THR A 260 6.07 6.44 3.80
N LEU A 261 5.76 7.19 2.74
CA LEU A 261 5.19 6.65 1.51
C LEU A 261 6.21 5.81 0.74
N LYS A 262 5.89 4.54 0.56
CA LYS A 262 6.70 3.54 -0.15
C LYS A 262 6.23 3.30 -1.57
N LYS A 263 4.92 3.33 -1.81
CA LYS A 263 4.32 3.04 -3.12
C LYS A 263 3.40 4.17 -3.56
N LEU A 264 3.65 4.69 -4.74
CA LEU A 264 2.84 5.71 -5.37
C LEU A 264 2.46 5.29 -6.79
N ASP A 265 1.17 5.27 -7.08
CA ASP A 265 0.64 5.17 -8.45
C ASP A 265 -0.02 6.49 -8.81
N VAL A 266 0.54 7.18 -9.79
CA VAL A 266 0.03 8.44 -10.36
C VAL A 266 -0.10 8.31 -11.88
N SER A 267 -0.28 7.08 -12.39
CA SER A 267 -0.47 6.84 -13.81
C SER A 267 -1.74 7.53 -14.35
N MET A 268 -1.75 7.85 -15.64
CA MET A 268 -2.92 8.41 -16.33
C MET A 268 -3.41 9.75 -15.76
N ASN A 269 -2.48 10.64 -15.40
CA ASN A 269 -2.77 11.95 -14.81
C ASN A 269 -2.26 13.15 -15.62
N GLY A 270 -1.54 12.93 -16.73
CA GLY A 270 -1.07 14.01 -17.59
C GLY A 270 0.07 14.86 -16.99
N PHE A 271 1.04 14.23 -16.31
CA PHE A 271 2.16 14.93 -15.68
C PHE A 271 3.01 15.78 -16.64
N GLY A 272 3.16 15.33 -17.90
CA GLY A 272 4.04 15.99 -18.88
C GLY A 272 5.53 16.00 -18.47
N ASN A 273 6.34 16.75 -19.21
CA ASN A 273 7.78 16.87 -18.95
C ASN A 273 8.09 17.63 -17.65
N ASP A 274 7.27 18.63 -17.30
CA ASP A 274 7.47 19.44 -16.08
C ASP A 274 7.12 18.67 -14.81
N GLY A 275 6.06 17.85 -14.84
CA GLY A 275 5.79 16.90 -13.75
C GLY A 275 6.89 15.85 -13.62
N ALA A 276 7.46 15.40 -14.75
CA ALA A 276 8.62 14.50 -14.75
C ALA A 276 9.90 15.18 -14.21
N LEU A 277 10.09 16.48 -14.46
CA LEU A 277 11.14 17.28 -13.84
C LEU A 277 10.99 17.33 -12.32
N ALA A 278 9.79 17.68 -11.86
CA ALA A 278 9.50 17.72 -10.43
C ALA A 278 9.72 16.36 -9.76
N LEU A 279 9.32 15.26 -10.42
CA LEU A 279 9.59 13.91 -9.94
C LEU A 279 11.10 13.61 -9.89
N GLY A 280 11.86 13.98 -10.93
CA GLY A 280 13.31 13.80 -10.93
C GLY A 280 13.99 14.52 -9.77
N ASP A 281 13.61 15.76 -9.50
CA ASP A 281 14.10 16.52 -8.34
C ASP A 281 13.67 15.88 -7.02
N THR A 282 12.45 15.35 -6.95
CA THR A 282 11.95 14.65 -5.77
C THR A 282 12.71 13.37 -5.50
N LEU A 283 12.98 12.55 -6.53
CA LEU A 283 13.76 11.32 -6.40
C LEU A 283 15.20 11.59 -5.96
N LYS A 284 15.77 12.77 -6.25
CA LYS A 284 17.10 13.12 -5.75
C LYS A 284 17.15 13.25 -4.22
N LEU A 285 16.05 13.67 -3.59
CA LEU A 285 15.99 13.98 -2.16
C LEU A 285 15.26 12.89 -1.35
N ASN A 286 14.22 12.30 -1.94
CA ASN A 286 13.41 11.30 -1.27
C ASN A 286 14.15 9.96 -1.19
N SER A 287 14.31 9.47 0.04
CA SER A 287 14.97 8.21 0.37
C SER A 287 14.00 7.13 0.86
N CYS A 288 12.69 7.35 0.72
CA CYS A 288 11.66 6.47 1.25
C CYS A 288 10.92 5.70 0.15
N LEU A 289 10.67 6.34 -0.99
CA LEU A 289 9.82 5.86 -2.07
C LEU A 289 10.50 4.72 -2.83
N VAL A 290 9.82 3.57 -2.89
CA VAL A 290 10.33 2.31 -3.44
C VAL A 290 9.70 2.02 -4.79
N TYR A 291 8.42 2.36 -4.97
CA TYR A 291 7.65 2.09 -6.17
C TYR A 291 6.98 3.38 -6.66
N VAL A 292 7.17 3.70 -7.94
CA VAL A 292 6.49 4.78 -8.64
C VAL A 292 5.95 4.30 -9.98
N ASP A 293 4.64 4.48 -10.17
CA ASP A 293 4.01 4.34 -11.48
C ASP A 293 3.61 5.70 -12.04
N VAL A 294 4.24 6.09 -13.15
CA VAL A 294 3.94 7.29 -13.93
C VAL A 294 3.58 6.94 -15.37
N SER A 295 3.01 5.75 -15.58
CA SER A 295 2.55 5.29 -16.90
C SER A 295 1.49 6.23 -17.47
N ARG A 296 1.45 6.36 -18.81
CA ARG A 296 0.44 7.16 -19.55
C ARG A 296 0.31 8.61 -19.06
N ASN A 297 1.43 9.29 -18.85
CA ASN A 297 1.47 10.66 -18.33
C ASN A 297 1.98 11.70 -19.34
N GLY A 298 2.19 11.32 -20.60
CA GLY A 298 2.69 12.23 -21.63
C GLY A 298 4.17 12.60 -21.44
N ILE A 299 4.95 11.77 -20.75
CA ILE A 299 6.38 11.99 -20.50
C ILE A 299 7.18 11.66 -21.77
N THR A 300 7.83 12.65 -22.36
CA THR A 300 8.67 12.46 -23.57
C THR A 300 10.11 12.07 -23.21
N ASN A 301 11.00 11.99 -24.21
CA ASN A 301 12.44 11.85 -23.99
C ASN A 301 13.02 12.91 -23.04
N GLU A 302 12.52 14.15 -23.13
CA GLU A 302 12.96 15.21 -22.24
C GLU A 302 12.59 14.88 -20.79
N GLY A 303 11.33 14.57 -20.52
CA GLY A 303 10.88 14.19 -19.18
C GLY A 303 11.60 12.95 -18.64
N ALA A 304 11.82 11.93 -19.49
CA ALA A 304 12.64 10.77 -19.13
C ALA A 304 14.08 11.16 -18.75
N SER A 305 14.70 12.09 -19.48
CA SER A 305 16.01 12.65 -19.14
C SER A 305 16.00 13.40 -17.81
N ARG A 306 14.91 14.09 -17.46
CA ARG A 306 14.78 14.75 -16.14
C ARG A 306 14.68 13.73 -15.00
N ILE A 307 13.86 12.69 -15.15
CA ILE A 307 13.77 11.59 -14.18
C ILE A 307 15.14 10.91 -14.03
N SER A 308 15.84 10.70 -15.14
CA SER A 308 17.19 10.09 -15.16
C SER A 308 18.17 10.83 -14.26
N LYS A 309 18.17 12.18 -14.25
CA LYS A 309 19.03 12.98 -13.35
C LYS A 309 18.75 12.73 -11.87
N GLY A 310 17.50 12.46 -11.50
CA GLY A 310 17.13 12.05 -10.14
C GLY A 310 17.68 10.67 -9.79
N LEU A 311 17.52 9.71 -10.71
CA LEU A 311 17.97 8.32 -10.53
C LEU A 311 19.49 8.18 -10.35
N GLU A 312 20.29 9.11 -10.89
CA GLU A 312 21.75 9.12 -10.71
C GLU A 312 22.18 9.23 -9.24
N ASN A 313 21.31 9.72 -8.35
CA ASN A 313 21.61 9.88 -6.92
C ASN A 313 20.64 9.11 -6.01
N ASN A 314 19.58 8.52 -6.55
CA ASN A 314 18.59 7.84 -5.74
C ASN A 314 19.05 6.42 -5.36
N GLU A 315 19.08 6.12 -4.07
CA GLU A 315 19.51 4.82 -3.52
C GLU A 315 18.34 3.98 -2.96
N CYS A 316 17.07 4.35 -3.23
CA CYS A 316 15.89 3.71 -2.62
C CYS A 316 14.91 3.10 -3.63
N LEU A 317 14.65 3.78 -4.75
CA LEU A 317 13.66 3.39 -5.75
C LEU A 317 14.03 2.04 -6.37
N GLN A 318 13.11 1.09 -6.30
CA GLN A 318 13.23 -0.25 -6.85
C GLN A 318 12.40 -0.41 -8.12
N VAL A 319 11.22 0.22 -8.19
CA VAL A 319 10.30 0.05 -9.32
C VAL A 319 9.93 1.39 -9.91
N LEU A 320 10.20 1.56 -11.20
CA LEU A 320 9.78 2.72 -11.98
C LEU A 320 9.01 2.26 -13.21
N LYS A 321 7.73 2.62 -13.29
CA LYS A 321 6.90 2.35 -14.46
C LYS A 321 6.66 3.60 -15.29
N LEU A 322 7.01 3.50 -16.56
CA LEU A 322 6.89 4.56 -17.57
C LEU A 322 6.09 4.09 -18.79
N PHE A 323 5.33 2.99 -18.65
CA PHE A 323 4.60 2.38 -19.76
C PHE A 323 3.64 3.37 -20.44
N LEU A 324 3.60 3.32 -21.77
CA LEU A 324 2.75 4.16 -22.61
C LEU A 324 2.93 5.67 -22.40
N ASN A 325 4.15 6.08 -22.08
CA ASN A 325 4.63 7.43 -22.29
C ASN A 325 5.33 7.55 -23.66
N PRO A 326 5.34 8.72 -24.32
CA PRO A 326 6.04 8.96 -25.59
C PRO A 326 7.59 9.00 -25.43
N VAL A 327 8.14 7.98 -24.77
CA VAL A 327 9.57 7.72 -24.63
C VAL A 327 10.04 6.92 -25.84
N SER A 328 11.11 7.35 -26.49
CA SER A 328 11.78 6.61 -27.55
C SER A 328 13.04 5.91 -27.02
N LEU A 329 13.79 5.27 -27.92
CA LEU A 329 15.06 4.65 -27.58
C LEU A 329 16.05 5.62 -26.90
N GLU A 330 16.03 6.91 -27.25
CA GLU A 330 16.87 7.94 -26.64
C GLU A 330 16.55 8.16 -25.15
N GLY A 331 15.26 8.28 -24.81
CA GLY A 331 14.83 8.40 -23.41
C GLY A 331 15.12 7.12 -22.63
N ALA A 332 14.97 5.94 -23.25
CA ALA A 332 15.37 4.67 -22.64
C ALA A 332 16.88 4.61 -22.34
N TYR A 333 17.74 5.08 -23.25
CA TYR A 333 19.18 5.19 -22.98
C TYR A 333 19.47 6.10 -21.81
N SER A 334 18.77 7.24 -21.69
CA SER A 334 18.96 8.18 -20.58
C SER A 334 18.72 7.49 -19.23
N LEU A 335 17.63 6.71 -19.11
CA LEU A 335 17.27 5.98 -17.89
C LEU A 335 18.30 4.90 -17.53
N ILE A 336 18.68 4.08 -18.50
CA ILE A 336 19.64 2.98 -18.29
C ILE A 336 21.04 3.51 -17.96
N LEU A 337 21.48 4.59 -18.62
CA LEU A 337 22.77 5.21 -18.32
C LEU A 337 22.78 5.89 -16.94
N ALA A 338 21.66 6.47 -16.50
CA ALA A 338 21.55 7.00 -15.15
C ALA A 338 21.69 5.92 -14.08
N ILE A 339 21.02 4.77 -14.27
CA ILE A 339 21.18 3.61 -13.38
C ILE A 339 22.64 3.14 -13.39
N LYS A 340 23.26 3.02 -14.57
CA LYS A 340 24.68 2.63 -14.70
C LYS A 340 25.65 3.55 -13.94
N ARG A 341 25.37 4.86 -13.94
CA ARG A 341 26.20 5.88 -13.25
C ARG A 341 26.06 5.82 -11.73
N ASN A 342 24.98 5.21 -11.23
CA ASN A 342 24.71 5.07 -9.81
C ASN A 342 24.95 3.61 -9.35
N PRO A 343 26.17 3.27 -8.88
CA PRO A 343 26.49 1.91 -8.44
C PRO A 343 25.68 1.44 -7.22
N LYS A 344 25.04 2.36 -6.50
CA LYS A 344 24.20 2.06 -5.34
C LYS A 344 22.70 2.01 -5.68
N SER A 345 22.35 2.15 -6.97
CA SER A 345 20.97 2.07 -7.41
C SER A 345 20.35 0.74 -6.97
N ARG A 346 19.16 0.84 -6.37
CA ARG A 346 18.34 -0.30 -5.97
C ARG A 346 17.31 -0.67 -7.03
N MET A 347 17.38 -0.11 -8.23
CA MET A 347 16.41 -0.38 -9.29
C MET A 347 16.35 -1.89 -9.60
N GLU A 348 15.16 -2.46 -9.47
CA GLU A 348 14.83 -3.86 -9.73
C GLU A 348 13.98 -3.98 -11.00
N ASP A 349 13.00 -3.09 -11.19
CA ASP A 349 12.11 -3.13 -12.35
C ASP A 349 11.95 -1.74 -13.00
N LEU A 350 12.35 -1.67 -14.27
CA LEU A 350 12.07 -0.53 -15.13
C LEU A 350 11.12 -0.94 -16.26
N ASP A 351 9.89 -0.43 -16.22
CA ASP A 351 8.89 -0.70 -17.26
C ASP A 351 8.88 0.42 -18.31
N ILE A 352 9.43 0.09 -19.48
CA ILE A 352 9.39 0.87 -20.72
C ILE A 352 8.78 0.02 -21.85
N SER A 353 7.76 -0.80 -21.55
CA SER A 353 7.22 -1.85 -22.42
C SER A 353 6.70 -1.38 -23.79
N ASN A 354 6.55 -0.08 -23.99
CA ASN A 354 6.15 0.50 -25.28
C ASN A 354 7.34 0.95 -26.15
N VAL A 355 8.58 0.87 -25.67
CA VAL A 355 9.79 1.29 -26.39
C VAL A 355 10.35 0.14 -27.23
N LEU A 356 10.52 0.36 -28.53
CA LEU A 356 11.31 -0.53 -29.40
C LEU A 356 12.80 -0.23 -29.21
N VAL A 357 13.60 -1.27 -28.97
CA VAL A 357 15.03 -1.12 -28.66
C VAL A 357 15.91 -1.72 -29.76
N SER A 358 17.16 -1.26 -29.86
CA SER A 358 18.14 -1.81 -30.82
C SER A 358 19.01 -2.89 -30.17
N GLU A 359 19.72 -3.69 -30.98
CA GLU A 359 20.73 -4.63 -30.46
C GLU A 359 21.83 -3.92 -29.66
N GLN A 360 22.20 -2.70 -30.05
CA GLN A 360 23.18 -1.90 -29.31
C GLN A 360 22.67 -1.53 -27.91
N PHE A 361 21.38 -1.24 -27.77
CA PHE A 361 20.77 -0.95 -26.48
C PHE A 361 20.85 -2.16 -25.55
N VAL A 362 20.54 -3.36 -26.07
CA VAL A 362 20.63 -4.60 -25.29
C VAL A 362 22.06 -4.83 -24.81
N LYS A 363 23.08 -4.60 -25.65
CA LYS A 363 24.49 -4.70 -25.23
C LYS A 363 24.84 -3.73 -24.10
N VAL A 364 24.32 -2.50 -24.16
CA VAL A 364 24.50 -1.51 -23.08
C VAL A 364 23.80 -1.99 -21.81
N LEU A 365 22.54 -2.43 -21.92
CA LEU A 365 21.75 -2.96 -20.81
C LEU A 365 22.43 -4.16 -20.15
N ASP A 366 23.00 -5.09 -20.92
CA ASP A 366 23.74 -6.23 -20.38
C ASP A 366 24.93 -5.79 -19.55
N GLY A 367 25.65 -4.75 -19.99
CA GLY A 367 26.71 -4.12 -19.20
C GLY A 367 26.20 -3.45 -17.92
N VAL A 368 24.99 -2.86 -17.93
CA VAL A 368 24.37 -2.28 -16.72
C VAL A 368 23.96 -3.36 -15.73
N CYS A 369 23.29 -4.40 -16.20
CA CYS A 369 22.85 -5.50 -15.36
C CYS A 369 24.01 -6.38 -14.87
N ALA A 370 25.20 -6.31 -15.47
CA ALA A 370 26.41 -6.89 -14.87
C ALA A 370 26.82 -6.17 -13.57
N ILE A 371 26.51 -4.87 -13.47
CA ILE A 371 26.70 -4.06 -12.25
C ILE A 371 25.50 -4.21 -11.31
N HIS A 372 24.28 -4.24 -11.87
CA HIS A 372 23.01 -4.35 -11.16
C HIS A 372 22.28 -5.66 -11.55
N PRO A 373 22.69 -6.82 -11.01
CA PRO A 373 22.12 -8.12 -11.38
C PRO A 373 20.64 -8.29 -11.03
N GLN A 374 20.12 -7.49 -10.09
CA GLN A 374 18.70 -7.44 -9.74
C GLN A 374 17.83 -6.67 -10.74
N LEU A 375 18.44 -5.85 -11.61
CA LEU A 375 17.72 -5.00 -12.56
C LEU A 375 17.12 -5.83 -13.69
N ASP A 376 15.85 -5.57 -13.96
CA ASP A 376 15.14 -6.02 -15.13
C ASP A 376 14.42 -4.88 -15.83
N VAL A 377 14.42 -4.95 -17.15
CA VAL A 377 13.87 -3.90 -18.00
C VAL A 377 12.89 -4.54 -18.96
N VAL A 378 11.65 -4.10 -18.90
CA VAL A 378 10.60 -4.55 -19.81
C VAL A 378 10.49 -3.55 -20.95
N TYR A 379 10.64 -4.02 -22.17
CA TYR A 379 10.59 -3.22 -23.40
C TYR A 379 9.80 -3.97 -24.49
N LYS A 380 9.34 -3.27 -25.52
CA LYS A 380 8.40 -3.82 -26.52
C LYS A 380 8.98 -4.95 -27.35
N GLY A 381 10.25 -4.80 -27.77
CA GLY A 381 10.93 -5.76 -28.64
C GLY A 381 12.12 -5.12 -29.38
N LEU A 382 12.81 -5.92 -30.18
CA LEU A 382 14.01 -5.52 -30.91
C LEU A 382 13.69 -5.01 -32.32
N GLN A 383 14.27 -3.87 -32.69
CA GLN A 383 14.16 -3.29 -34.04
C GLN A 383 15.00 -4.10 -35.03
N GLY A 384 14.39 -4.54 -36.14
CA GLY A 384 15.09 -5.17 -37.27
C GLY A 384 15.23 -6.70 -37.24
N LEU A 385 14.67 -7.39 -36.25
CA LEU A 385 14.64 -8.86 -36.24
C LEU A 385 13.48 -9.41 -37.08
N SER A 386 13.84 -10.08 -38.18
CA SER A 386 12.95 -11.04 -38.85
C SER A 386 12.68 -12.21 -37.91
N THR A 387 11.46 -12.74 -37.91
CA THR A 387 10.89 -13.79 -37.03
C THR A 387 11.61 -15.15 -37.02
N LYS A 388 12.85 -15.23 -37.51
CA LYS A 388 13.64 -16.46 -37.69
C LYS A 388 14.87 -16.58 -36.76
N LYS A 389 15.10 -15.62 -35.86
CA LYS A 389 16.16 -15.65 -34.83
C LYS A 389 15.60 -15.66 -33.40
N THR A 390 14.44 -16.30 -33.20
CA THR A 390 13.98 -16.80 -31.90
C THR A 390 14.89 -17.96 -31.48
N VAL A 391 16.12 -17.65 -31.13
CA VAL A 391 17.09 -18.63 -30.62
C VAL A 391 16.60 -19.09 -29.25
N SER A 392 16.07 -20.33 -29.20
CA SER A 392 15.85 -21.17 -28.01
C SER A 392 15.16 -20.51 -26.80
N LEU A 393 14.00 -19.87 -27.01
CA LEU A 393 13.17 -19.28 -25.94
C LEU A 393 12.18 -20.27 -25.29
N GLU A 394 12.11 -21.52 -25.77
CA GLU A 394 11.01 -22.44 -25.44
C GLU A 394 11.26 -23.39 -24.26
N THR A 395 12.46 -23.39 -23.65
CA THR A 395 12.72 -24.31 -22.53
C THR A 395 12.22 -23.71 -21.23
N ASN A 396 11.16 -24.31 -20.67
CA ASN A 396 10.59 -23.94 -19.37
C ASN A 396 11.70 -23.96 -18.30
N PRO A 397 11.95 -22.83 -17.58
CA PRO A 397 13.01 -22.75 -16.57
C PRO A 397 12.89 -23.83 -15.50
N ILE A 398 11.66 -24.20 -15.11
CA ILE A 398 11.43 -25.26 -14.12
C ILE A 398 11.94 -26.60 -14.63
N LYS A 399 11.79 -26.90 -15.94
CA LYS A 399 12.30 -28.14 -16.52
C LYS A 399 13.83 -28.17 -16.56
N LEU A 400 14.48 -27.03 -16.81
CA LEU A 400 15.94 -26.93 -16.75
C LEU A 400 16.44 -27.22 -15.33
N ILE A 401 15.75 -26.67 -14.32
CA ILE A 401 16.01 -26.93 -12.91
C ILE A 401 15.79 -28.41 -12.57
N GLN A 402 14.66 -28.99 -12.97
CA GLN A 402 14.36 -30.41 -12.77
C GLN A 402 15.42 -31.33 -13.39
N ASN A 403 15.82 -31.08 -14.64
CA ASN A 403 16.86 -31.88 -15.30
C ASN A 403 18.20 -31.80 -14.55
N TYR A 404 18.58 -30.61 -14.07
CA TYR A 404 19.79 -30.44 -13.28
C TYR A 404 19.70 -31.17 -11.93
N THR A 405 18.56 -31.05 -11.25
CA THR A 405 18.34 -31.68 -9.94
C THR A 405 18.36 -33.20 -10.04
N ASP A 406 17.77 -33.75 -11.11
CA ASP A 406 17.77 -35.20 -11.40
C ASP A 406 19.18 -35.72 -11.69
N GLN A 407 19.97 -34.99 -12.48
CA GLN A 407 21.35 -35.35 -12.80
C GLN A 407 22.27 -35.34 -11.56
N ASN A 408 22.05 -34.38 -10.65
CA ASN A 408 22.88 -34.19 -9.46
C ASN A 408 22.31 -34.86 -8.20
N LYS A 409 21.16 -35.56 -8.32
CA LYS A 409 20.47 -36.24 -7.22
C LYS A 409 20.16 -35.31 -6.03
N ILE A 410 19.90 -34.05 -6.30
CA ILE A 410 19.39 -33.09 -5.31
C ILE A 410 17.90 -32.88 -5.54
N SER A 411 17.16 -32.44 -4.53
CA SER A 411 15.75 -32.07 -4.74
C SER A 411 15.63 -30.66 -5.34
N VAL A 412 14.55 -30.38 -6.07
CA VAL A 412 14.22 -29.02 -6.55
C VAL A 412 14.16 -28.02 -5.38
N VAL A 413 13.64 -28.47 -4.25
CA VAL A 413 13.55 -27.70 -3.00
C VAL A 413 14.95 -27.33 -2.48
N GLU A 414 15.86 -28.28 -2.46
CA GLU A 414 17.24 -28.05 -2.01
C GLU A 414 18.00 -27.10 -2.94
N PHE A 415 17.75 -27.17 -4.25
CA PHE A 415 18.22 -26.17 -5.19
C PHE A 415 17.73 -24.77 -4.82
N PHE A 416 16.42 -24.57 -4.62
CA PHE A 416 15.91 -23.23 -4.28
C PHE A 416 16.37 -22.75 -2.89
N LYS A 417 16.49 -23.64 -1.90
CA LYS A 417 17.10 -23.30 -0.61
C LYS A 417 18.55 -22.85 -0.77
N SER A 418 19.31 -23.45 -1.69
CA SER A 418 20.70 -23.05 -1.94
C SER A 418 20.84 -21.64 -2.50
N LEU A 419 19.78 -21.08 -3.12
CA LEU A 419 19.75 -19.70 -3.62
C LEU A 419 19.55 -18.67 -2.50
N ASN A 420 18.97 -19.08 -1.37
CA ASN A 420 18.71 -18.19 -0.25
C ASN A 420 19.72 -18.45 0.88
N PRO A 421 20.63 -17.51 1.19
CA PRO A 421 21.63 -17.69 2.25
C PRO A 421 21.03 -18.00 3.64
N SER A 422 19.79 -17.60 3.89
CA SER A 422 19.09 -17.89 5.16
C SER A 422 18.46 -19.30 5.21
N GLY A 423 18.42 -20.02 4.09
CA GLY A 423 17.76 -21.33 3.96
C GLY A 423 16.23 -21.27 4.01
N LEU A 424 15.63 -20.07 4.08
CA LEU A 424 14.18 -19.87 4.07
C LEU A 424 13.59 -20.11 2.67
N MET A 425 12.32 -20.50 2.63
CA MET A 425 11.58 -20.77 1.38
C MET A 425 11.02 -19.51 0.69
N THR A 426 11.32 -18.35 1.26
CA THR A 426 10.86 -17.05 0.78
C THR A 426 12.03 -16.08 0.74
N MET A 427 12.05 -15.22 -0.27
CA MET A 427 13.03 -14.13 -0.39
C MET A 427 12.50 -13.00 -1.28
N PRO A 428 13.03 -11.77 -1.17
CA PRO A 428 12.64 -10.66 -2.05
C PRO A 428 12.88 -10.95 -3.53
N VAL A 429 12.05 -10.41 -4.41
CA VAL A 429 12.15 -10.62 -5.87
C VAL A 429 13.53 -10.20 -6.43
N GLY A 430 14.04 -9.03 -6.07
CA GLY A 430 15.38 -8.58 -6.48
C GLY A 430 16.50 -9.54 -6.06
N ASP A 431 16.45 -10.05 -4.83
CA ASP A 431 17.44 -11.00 -4.31
C ASP A 431 17.35 -12.35 -5.02
N PHE A 432 16.13 -12.85 -5.26
CA PHE A 432 15.91 -14.07 -6.03
C PHE A 432 16.43 -13.93 -7.45
N ARG A 433 16.11 -12.82 -8.12
CA ARG A 433 16.56 -12.53 -9.49
C ARG A 433 18.08 -12.49 -9.58
N LYS A 434 18.72 -11.83 -8.61
CA LYS A 434 20.18 -11.81 -8.49
C LYS A 434 20.74 -13.22 -8.31
N ALA A 435 20.20 -14.00 -7.37
CA ALA A 435 20.68 -15.35 -7.09
C ALA A 435 20.53 -16.30 -8.30
N ILE A 436 19.37 -16.29 -8.96
CA ILE A 436 19.10 -17.19 -10.10
C ILE A 436 19.92 -16.85 -11.35
N ILE A 437 20.27 -15.57 -11.54
CA ILE A 437 21.13 -15.12 -12.65
C ILE A 437 22.61 -15.39 -12.35
N GLN A 438 23.05 -15.26 -11.09
CA GLN A 438 24.46 -15.40 -10.71
C GLN A 438 24.91 -16.84 -10.48
N GLN A 439 23.99 -17.77 -10.20
CA GLN A 439 24.35 -19.19 -10.09
C GLN A 439 24.89 -19.72 -11.43
N THR A 440 25.88 -20.60 -11.35
CA THR A 440 26.62 -21.13 -12.51
C THR A 440 26.18 -22.53 -12.93
N ASN A 441 25.30 -23.16 -12.16
CA ASN A 441 24.89 -24.55 -12.33
C ASN A 441 23.96 -24.73 -13.53
N ILE A 442 23.07 -23.77 -13.76
CA ILE A 442 22.03 -23.83 -14.77
C ILE A 442 22.08 -22.55 -15.61
N PRO A 443 22.19 -22.63 -16.95
CA PRO A 443 22.13 -21.46 -17.80
C PRO A 443 20.69 -20.91 -17.83
N ILE A 444 20.37 -19.97 -16.94
CA ILE A 444 19.08 -19.28 -16.89
C ILE A 444 19.28 -17.85 -17.38
N ASN A 445 18.63 -17.50 -18.48
CA ASN A 445 18.65 -16.12 -18.99
C ASN A 445 17.61 -15.24 -18.26
N ARG A 446 17.68 -13.91 -18.46
CA ARG A 446 16.77 -12.96 -17.79
C ARG A 446 15.29 -13.18 -18.11
N TYR A 447 14.98 -13.56 -19.35
CA TYR A 447 13.58 -13.85 -19.73
C TYR A 447 13.04 -15.05 -18.95
N GLN A 448 13.83 -16.12 -18.84
CA GLN A 448 13.49 -17.30 -18.06
C GLN A 448 13.37 -16.98 -16.56
N ALA A 449 14.28 -16.16 -16.01
CA ALA A 449 14.19 -15.69 -14.63
C ALA A 449 12.89 -14.90 -14.40
N ARG A 450 12.51 -14.01 -15.32
CA ARG A 450 11.24 -13.26 -15.27
C ARG A 450 10.02 -14.19 -15.28
N GLU A 451 9.98 -15.17 -16.17
CA GLU A 451 8.87 -16.13 -16.24
C GLU A 451 8.79 -17.03 -15.00
N LEU A 452 9.94 -17.33 -14.38
CA LEU A 452 9.99 -18.05 -13.11
C LEU A 452 9.46 -17.19 -11.96
N ILE A 453 9.90 -15.92 -11.88
CA ILE A 453 9.40 -14.95 -10.87
C ILE A 453 7.89 -14.80 -10.98
N LYS A 454 7.33 -14.60 -12.18
CA LYS A 454 5.87 -14.49 -12.37
C LYS A 454 5.07 -15.67 -11.84
N LYS A 455 5.66 -16.87 -11.79
CA LYS A 455 5.00 -18.07 -11.27
C LYS A 455 5.12 -18.22 -9.76
N LEU A 456 6.15 -17.64 -9.16
CA LEU A 456 6.52 -17.84 -7.76
C LEU A 456 6.31 -16.59 -6.89
N GLU A 457 6.11 -15.43 -7.52
CA GLU A 457 5.91 -14.16 -6.84
C GLU A 457 4.53 -14.12 -6.17
N GLU A 458 4.55 -13.71 -4.90
CA GLU A 458 3.36 -13.35 -4.14
C GLU A 458 3.07 -11.85 -4.29
N LYS A 459 1.83 -11.43 -3.97
CA LYS A 459 1.39 -10.03 -4.09
C LYS A 459 2.16 -9.03 -3.18
N ASN A 460 3.05 -9.50 -2.32
CA ASN A 460 3.87 -8.70 -1.41
C ASN A 460 5.27 -8.36 -1.97
N GLY A 461 5.63 -8.83 -3.18
CA GLY A 461 6.97 -8.64 -3.76
C GLY A 461 8.01 -9.63 -3.23
N MET A 462 7.55 -10.74 -2.65
CA MET A 462 8.38 -11.88 -2.25
C MET A 462 8.16 -13.03 -3.22
N VAL A 463 9.21 -13.80 -3.47
CA VAL A 463 9.14 -15.07 -4.17
C VAL A 463 8.96 -16.16 -3.11
N ASN A 464 7.95 -17.01 -3.28
CA ASN A 464 7.73 -18.19 -2.45
C ASN A 464 7.77 -19.45 -3.31
N PHE A 465 8.72 -20.33 -3.01
CA PHE A 465 8.92 -21.59 -3.73
C PHE A 465 8.48 -22.82 -2.93
N SER A 466 7.75 -22.64 -1.83
CA SER A 466 7.09 -23.75 -1.11
C SER A 466 5.99 -24.43 -1.93
N SER A 467 5.39 -23.71 -2.88
CA SER A 467 4.33 -24.22 -3.77
C SER A 467 4.83 -25.13 -4.89
N LEU A 468 6.15 -25.25 -5.07
CA LEU A 468 6.77 -26.17 -6.02
C LEU A 468 6.96 -27.60 -5.48
N ILE A 469 6.39 -27.87 -4.29
CA ILE A 469 6.43 -29.16 -3.57
C ILE A 469 5.25 -30.04 -4.00
#